data_AF-A0A951E8Z3-F1
#
_entry.id   AF-A0A951E8Z3-F1
#
_cell.length_a   1.000
_cell.length_b   1.000
_cell.length_c   1.000
_cell.angle_alpha   90.00
_cell.angle_beta   90.00
_cell.angle_gamma   90.00
#
_symmetry.space_group_name_H-M   'P 1'
#
loop_
_entity.id
_entity.type
_entity.pdbx_description
1 polymer ?
#
loop_
_entity_poly.entity_id
_entity_poly.type
_entity_poly.pdbx_seq_one_letter_code
_entity_poly.pdbx_strand_id
1 'polypeptide(L)'
;DLPIGYLRPLAITGELSYSIADKKLKTMTVTDPTTGVVSMTDNRGDSNAWAAGISIQYSIPYLQSQVRDLGLPAFLGGLIPLLEITWTSPASTPSTQATTWTFAPGVIYLSDNYQVGVEALIPGNKAAGTTVGAIAQFHLFFDDLFPTTLGKPLFY
;
A
#
# COMPACT_ATOMS: atom_id res chain seq x y z
N ASP A 1 -7.52 30.83 -7.84
CA ASP A 1 -6.22 30.19 -8.12
C ASP A 1 -5.50 29.82 -6.85
N LEU A 2 -5.31 28.52 -6.61
CA LEU A 2 -4.28 28.08 -5.67
C LEU A 2 -2.92 28.51 -6.23
N PRO A 3 -2.10 29.27 -5.50
CA PRO A 3 -0.75 29.58 -5.95
C PRO A 3 0.00 28.27 -6.21
N ILE A 4 0.52 28.08 -7.43
CA ILE A 4 1.24 26.88 -7.89
C ILE A 4 2.28 26.35 -6.87
N GLY A 5 2.81 27.23 -6.02
CA GLY A 5 3.73 26.89 -4.93
C GLY A 5 3.18 25.86 -3.93
N TYR A 6 1.90 25.92 -3.56
CA TYR A 6 1.33 25.02 -2.56
C TYR A 6 1.16 23.57 -3.04
N LEU A 7 1.26 23.32 -4.34
CA LEU A 7 1.21 21.98 -4.90
C LEU A 7 2.60 21.33 -4.99
N ARG A 8 3.69 22.08 -4.81
CA ARG A 8 5.05 21.53 -4.85
C ARG A 8 5.30 20.39 -3.84
N PRO A 9 4.74 20.40 -2.62
CA PRO A 9 4.91 19.31 -1.68
C PRO A 9 4.01 18.10 -1.93
N LEU A 10 3.15 18.15 -2.96
CA LEU A 10 2.28 17.03 -3.34
C LEU A 10 3.08 16.02 -4.17
N ALA A 11 3.11 14.77 -3.71
CA ALA A 11 3.62 13.64 -4.45
C ALA A 11 2.46 12.70 -4.82
N ILE A 12 2.49 12.18 -6.05
CA ILE A 12 1.59 11.13 -6.51
C ILE A 12 2.46 10.03 -7.11
N THR A 13 2.31 8.81 -6.62
CA THR A 13 3.00 7.64 -7.15
C THR A 13 1.99 6.55 -7.49
N GLY A 14 2.40 5.60 -8.32
CA GLY A 14 1.57 4.43 -8.57
C GLY A 14 2.33 3.31 -9.23
N GLU A 15 1.71 2.13 -9.19
CA GLU A 15 2.24 0.88 -9.70
C GLU A 15 1.13 0.05 -10.35
N LEU A 16 1.52 -0.79 -11.29
CA LEU A 16 0.66 -1.76 -11.95
C LEU A 16 1.47 -3.03 -12.19
N SER A 17 0.91 -4.18 -11.80
CA SER A 17 1.56 -5.48 -11.93
C SER A 17 0.59 -6.54 -12.46
N TYR A 18 1.17 -7.56 -13.11
CA TYR A 18 0.48 -8.75 -13.58
C TYR A 18 1.13 -9.98 -12.95
N SER A 19 0.36 -10.76 -12.19
CA SER A 19 0.81 -12.03 -11.64
C SER A 19 0.43 -13.17 -12.56
N ILE A 20 1.37 -14.09 -12.77
CA ILE A 20 1.18 -15.30 -13.57
C ILE A 20 1.16 -16.49 -12.61
N ALA A 21 0.09 -17.28 -12.66
CA ALA A 21 0.00 -18.48 -11.84
C ALA A 21 0.86 -19.61 -12.41
N ASP A 22 1.69 -20.22 -11.56
CA ASP A 22 2.51 -21.40 -11.90
C ASP A 22 1.65 -22.59 -12.34
N LYS A 23 0.43 -22.68 -11.79
CA LYS A 23 -0.57 -23.68 -12.13
C LYS A 23 -1.92 -23.01 -12.37
N LYS A 24 -2.35 -22.97 -13.63
CA LYS A 24 -3.67 -22.40 -13.98
C LYS A 24 -4.80 -23.17 -13.31
N LEU A 25 -5.70 -22.41 -12.69
CA LEU A 25 -6.94 -22.93 -12.13
C LEU A 25 -7.80 -23.59 -13.21
N LYS A 26 -8.31 -24.78 -12.89
CA LYS A 26 -9.28 -25.51 -13.71
C LYS A 26 -10.36 -26.04 -12.79
N THR A 27 -11.63 -25.87 -13.17
CA THR A 27 -12.78 -26.42 -12.47
C THR A 27 -13.29 -27.65 -13.23
N MET A 28 -13.62 -28.70 -12.49
CA MET A 28 -14.08 -29.98 -13.00
C MET A 28 -15.38 -30.35 -12.30
N THR A 29 -16.36 -30.81 -13.08
CA THR A 29 -17.60 -31.35 -12.54
C THR A 29 -17.41 -32.83 -12.22
N VAL A 30 -17.65 -33.21 -10.97
CA VAL A 30 -17.57 -34.59 -10.48
C VAL A 30 -18.97 -35.03 -10.10
N THR A 31 -19.46 -36.09 -10.75
CA THR A 31 -20.75 -36.71 -10.43
C THR A 31 -20.51 -37.96 -9.59
N ASP A 32 -21.10 -38.04 -8.40
CA ASP A 32 -21.07 -39.24 -7.58
C ASP A 32 -21.90 -40.37 -8.25
N PRO A 33 -21.29 -41.51 -8.59
CA PRO A 33 -21.98 -42.60 -9.29
C PRO A 33 -23.05 -43.31 -8.44
N THR A 34 -23.05 -43.12 -7.12
CA THR A 34 -23.99 -43.78 -6.19
C THR A 34 -25.16 -42.89 -5.82
N THR A 35 -24.91 -41.58 -5.66
CA THR A 35 -25.93 -40.61 -5.22
C THR A 35 -26.44 -39.71 -6.35
N GLY A 36 -25.76 -39.67 -7.49
CA GLY A 36 -26.07 -38.76 -8.60
C GLY A 36 -25.80 -37.28 -8.30
N VAL A 37 -25.23 -36.95 -7.13
CA VAL A 37 -24.92 -35.58 -6.75
C VAL A 37 -23.78 -35.04 -7.61
N VAL A 38 -23.98 -33.85 -8.16
CA VAL A 38 -22.98 -33.13 -8.96
C VAL A 38 -22.26 -32.14 -8.08
N SER A 39 -20.94 -32.31 -7.93
CA SER A 39 -20.06 -31.41 -7.19
C SER A 39 -19.06 -30.75 -8.13
N MET A 40 -18.64 -29.52 -7.86
CA MET A 40 -17.53 -28.89 -8.56
C MET A 40 -16.26 -29.00 -7.71
N THR A 41 -15.20 -29.52 -8.31
CA THR A 41 -13.86 -29.61 -7.71
C THR A 41 -12.89 -28.85 -8.60
N ASP A 42 -11.91 -28.19 -8.02
CA ASP A 42 -10.82 -27.56 -8.78
C ASP A 42 -9.52 -28.38 -8.73
N ASN A 43 -8.55 -28.00 -9.55
CA ASN A 43 -7.22 -28.61 -9.53
C ASN A 43 -6.27 -28.01 -8.47
N ARG A 44 -6.74 -27.14 -7.56
CA ARG A 44 -5.92 -26.33 -6.64
C ARG A 44 -4.85 -25.48 -7.35
N GLY A 45 -5.20 -24.95 -8.52
CA GLY A 45 -4.41 -23.94 -9.23
C GLY A 45 -4.85 -22.55 -8.80
N ASP A 46 -4.23 -21.53 -9.38
CA ASP A 46 -4.60 -20.14 -9.16
C ASP A 46 -4.89 -19.43 -10.48
N SER A 47 -5.55 -18.29 -10.39
CA SER A 47 -5.78 -17.39 -11.52
C SER A 47 -4.63 -16.40 -11.64
N ASN A 48 -4.29 -16.03 -12.87
CA ASN A 48 -3.54 -14.80 -13.09
C ASN A 48 -4.33 -13.62 -12.52
N ALA A 49 -3.65 -12.60 -12.01
CA ALA A 49 -4.28 -11.41 -11.46
C ALA A 49 -3.57 -10.13 -11.90
N TRP A 50 -4.33 -9.04 -11.93
CA TRP A 50 -3.80 -7.69 -11.97
C TRP A 50 -3.75 -7.14 -10.55
N ALA A 51 -2.73 -6.35 -10.25
CA ALA A 51 -2.70 -5.52 -9.05
C ALA A 51 -2.21 -4.11 -9.38
N ALA A 52 -2.73 -3.11 -8.68
CA ALA A 52 -2.29 -1.73 -8.82
C ALA A 52 -2.31 -1.03 -7.46
N GLY A 53 -1.44 -0.04 -7.33
CA GLY A 53 -1.35 0.83 -6.17
C GLY A 53 -1.25 2.28 -6.62
N ILE A 54 -1.88 3.20 -5.90
CA ILE A 54 -1.71 4.64 -6.07
C ILE A 54 -1.48 5.23 -4.68
N SER A 55 -0.45 6.05 -4.52
CA SER A 55 -0.24 6.82 -3.29
C SER A 55 -0.29 8.31 -3.59
N ILE A 56 -0.90 9.06 -2.68
CA ILE A 56 -0.95 10.52 -2.68
C ILE A 56 -0.40 10.98 -1.35
N GLN A 57 0.62 11.83 -1.36
CA GLN A 57 1.29 12.30 -0.14
C GLN A 57 1.49 13.80 -0.20
N TYR A 58 1.41 14.47 0.94
CA TYR A 58 1.67 15.91 1.02
C TYR A 58 2.67 16.21 2.13
N SER A 59 3.87 16.65 1.78
CA SER A 59 4.95 16.87 2.76
C SER A 59 4.90 18.27 3.36
N ILE A 60 4.43 18.40 4.62
CA ILE A 60 4.51 19.67 5.35
C ILE A 60 5.97 20.08 5.63
N PRO A 61 6.91 19.18 5.97
CA PRO A 61 8.33 19.54 6.11
C PRO A 61 8.90 20.20 4.85
N TYR A 62 8.56 19.67 3.68
CA TYR A 62 8.96 20.25 2.39
C TYR A 62 8.28 21.59 2.12
N LEU A 63 6.99 21.71 2.46
CA LEU A 63 6.27 22.99 2.35
C LEU A 63 6.99 24.09 3.14
N GLN A 64 7.36 23.81 4.39
CA GLN A 64 8.03 24.80 5.24
C GLN A 64 9.43 25.15 4.78
N SER A 65 10.23 24.14 4.39
CA SER A 65 11.65 24.35 4.06
C SER A 65 11.88 24.89 2.65
N GLN A 66 11.04 24.53 1.66
CA GLN A 66 11.30 24.80 0.24
C GLN A 66 10.29 25.70 -0.45
N VAL A 67 9.11 25.92 0.14
CA VAL A 67 8.04 26.70 -0.49
C VAL A 67 7.74 27.95 0.31
N ARG A 68 7.24 27.79 1.53
CA ARG A 68 6.90 28.87 2.44
C ARG A 68 6.75 28.32 3.85
N ASP A 69 7.52 28.88 4.77
CA ASP A 69 7.29 28.64 6.19
C ASP A 69 5.96 29.28 6.62
N LEU A 70 5.09 28.44 7.18
CA LEU A 70 3.78 28.84 7.70
C LEU A 70 3.82 29.10 9.22
N GLY A 71 4.98 28.93 9.87
CA GLY A 71 5.14 29.06 11.31
C GLY A 71 4.29 28.04 12.08
N LEU A 72 4.09 26.83 11.51
CA LEU A 72 3.30 25.81 12.20
C LEU A 72 4.04 25.31 13.44
N PRO A 73 3.31 24.86 14.48
CA PRO A 73 3.89 24.15 15.60
C PRO A 73 4.76 22.97 15.13
N ALA A 74 5.86 22.70 15.82
CA ALA A 74 6.84 21.69 15.45
C ALA A 74 6.24 20.31 15.13
N PHE A 75 5.21 19.89 15.88
CA PHE A 75 4.50 18.65 15.61
C PHE A 75 3.82 18.65 14.23
N LEU A 76 3.08 19.70 13.88
CA LEU A 76 2.40 19.81 12.59
C LEU A 76 3.39 19.99 11.43
N GLY A 77 4.53 20.63 11.69
CA GLY A 77 5.58 20.81 10.70
C GLY A 77 6.23 19.51 10.24
N GLY A 78 6.20 18.47 11.07
CA GLY A 78 6.72 17.13 10.74
C GLY A 78 5.74 16.23 9.98
N LEU A 79 4.48 16.63 9.78
CA LEU A 79 3.46 15.71 9.26
C LEU A 79 3.49 15.57 7.73
N ILE A 80 3.26 14.34 7.28
CA ILE A 80 3.06 13.97 5.89
C ILE A 80 1.74 13.19 5.84
N PRO A 81 0.59 13.86 5.67
CA PRO A 81 -0.65 13.15 5.38
C PRO A 81 -0.54 12.42 4.05
N LEU A 82 -1.09 11.21 4.01
CA LEU A 82 -1.12 10.36 2.83
C LEU A 82 -2.43 9.61 2.66
N LEU A 83 -2.65 9.15 1.45
CA LEU A 83 -3.69 8.20 1.08
C LEU A 83 -3.08 7.20 0.11
N GLU A 84 -3.15 5.91 0.45
CA GLU A 84 -2.87 4.82 -0.48
C GLU A 84 -4.16 4.15 -0.94
N ILE A 85 -4.21 3.75 -2.19
CA ILE A 85 -5.32 3.01 -2.79
C ILE A 85 -4.71 1.77 -3.43
N THR A 86 -5.10 0.60 -2.96
CA THR A 86 -4.66 -0.67 -3.54
C THR A 86 -5.82 -1.40 -4.18
N TRP A 87 -5.53 -2.03 -5.31
CA TRP A 87 -6.49 -2.77 -6.13
C TRP A 87 -5.90 -4.10 -6.54
N THR A 88 -6.71 -5.16 -6.48
CA THR A 88 -6.38 -6.43 -7.14
C THR A 88 -7.59 -6.96 -7.87
N SER A 89 -7.38 -7.66 -8.98
CA SER A 89 -8.47 -8.30 -9.73
C SER A 89 -8.01 -9.55 -10.45
N PRO A 90 -8.83 -10.61 -10.51
CA PRO A 90 -8.53 -11.74 -11.38
C PRO A 90 -8.45 -11.30 -12.84
N ALA A 91 -7.49 -11.89 -13.55
CA ALA A 91 -7.17 -11.61 -14.95
C ALA A 91 -7.33 -12.84 -15.85
N SER A 92 -7.89 -13.93 -15.32
CA SER A 92 -8.16 -15.17 -16.06
C SER A 92 -9.39 -15.86 -15.50
N THR A 93 -9.99 -16.73 -16.32
CA THR A 93 -11.13 -17.58 -15.94
C THR A 93 -10.76 -19.05 -16.11
N PRO A 94 -11.23 -19.95 -15.22
CA PRO A 94 -12.00 -19.69 -14.00
C PRO A 94 -11.17 -18.95 -12.93
N SER A 95 -11.84 -18.34 -11.93
CA SER A 95 -11.18 -17.73 -10.76
C SER A 95 -11.93 -17.94 -9.46
N THR A 96 -11.18 -18.14 -8.37
CA THR A 96 -11.67 -18.13 -6.99
C THR A 96 -11.50 -16.77 -6.31
N GLN A 97 -10.80 -15.84 -6.97
CA GLN A 97 -10.54 -14.51 -6.44
C GLN A 97 -11.61 -13.54 -6.91
N ALA A 98 -11.90 -12.52 -6.10
CA ALA A 98 -12.76 -11.40 -6.47
C ALA A 98 -11.93 -10.12 -6.51
N THR A 99 -12.37 -9.15 -7.32
CA THR A 99 -11.74 -7.83 -7.34
C THR A 99 -11.79 -7.19 -5.95
N THR A 100 -10.67 -6.69 -5.43
CA THR A 100 -10.59 -5.99 -4.14
C THR A 100 -10.12 -4.56 -4.33
N TRP A 101 -10.57 -3.67 -3.45
CA TRP A 101 -10.11 -2.30 -3.32
C TRP A 101 -9.91 -1.98 -1.84
N THR A 102 -8.81 -1.35 -1.48
CA THR A 102 -8.55 -0.88 -0.11
C THR A 102 -8.07 0.56 -0.15
N PHE A 103 -8.60 1.39 0.73
CA PHE A 103 -8.17 2.77 0.93
C PHE A 103 -7.44 2.87 2.26
N ALA A 104 -6.22 3.40 2.24
CA ALA A 104 -5.39 3.58 3.42
C ALA A 104 -5.03 5.05 3.65
N PRO A 105 -5.96 5.86 4.18
CA PRO A 105 -5.61 7.21 4.62
C PRO A 105 -4.79 7.13 5.90
N GLY A 106 -3.79 8.01 6.01
CA GLY A 106 -2.97 8.08 7.20
C GLY A 106 -2.13 9.33 7.29
N VAL A 107 -1.25 9.30 8.28
CA VAL A 107 -0.29 10.37 8.53
C VAL A 107 1.02 9.76 8.98
N ILE A 108 2.09 10.32 8.43
CA ILE A 108 3.45 10.08 8.88
C ILE A 108 3.92 11.31 9.64
N TYR A 109 4.56 11.13 10.78
CA TYR A 109 5.37 12.15 11.44
C TYR A 109 6.85 11.86 11.16
N LEU A 110 7.49 12.81 10.50
CA LEU A 110 8.92 12.81 10.21
C LEU A 110 9.65 13.67 11.23
N SER A 111 10.64 13.07 11.88
CA SER A 111 11.61 13.74 12.74
C SER A 111 13.02 13.54 12.16
N ASP A 112 14.03 14.13 12.79
CA ASP A 112 15.41 14.04 12.31
C ASP A 112 15.93 12.60 12.35
N ASN A 113 15.60 11.83 13.38
CA ASN A 113 16.21 10.51 13.62
C ASN A 113 15.24 9.34 13.43
N TYR A 114 13.95 9.62 13.25
CA TYR A 114 12.92 8.60 13.17
C TYR A 114 11.70 9.07 12.37
N GLN A 115 10.89 8.10 11.96
CA GLN A 115 9.61 8.32 11.32
C GLN A 115 8.58 7.37 11.94
N VAL A 116 7.41 7.90 12.28
CA VAL A 116 6.25 7.10 12.73
C VAL A 116 5.10 7.34 11.77
N GLY A 117 4.46 6.29 11.28
CA GLY A 117 3.27 6.37 10.46
C GLY A 117 2.10 5.62 11.08
N VAL A 118 0.88 6.14 10.90
CA VAL A 118 -0.35 5.43 11.23
C VAL A 118 -1.35 5.61 10.09
N GLU A 119 -1.93 4.50 9.64
CA GLU A 119 -2.90 4.47 8.56
C GLU A 119 -4.10 3.61 8.97
N ALA A 120 -5.30 4.03 8.55
CA ALA A 120 -6.47 3.18 8.58
C ALA A 120 -6.45 2.24 7.37
N LEU A 121 -7.07 1.07 7.46
CA LEU A 121 -7.24 0.15 6.34
C LEU A 121 -8.73 -0.04 6.08
N ILE A 122 -9.27 0.70 5.11
CA ILE A 122 -10.70 0.76 4.82
C ILE A 122 -11.01 -0.11 3.61
N PRO A 123 -11.79 -1.20 3.75
CA PRO A 123 -12.23 -1.99 2.61
C PRO A 123 -13.15 -1.18 1.70
N GLY A 124 -12.78 -1.06 0.42
CA GLY A 124 -13.59 -0.42 -0.61
C GLY A 124 -14.75 -1.29 -1.10
N ASN A 125 -14.68 -2.61 -0.88
CA ASN A 125 -15.75 -3.55 -1.20
C ASN A 125 -15.74 -4.77 -0.27
N LYS A 126 -16.81 -5.59 -0.36
CA LYS A 126 -16.98 -6.79 0.48
C LYS A 126 -15.86 -7.84 0.31
N ALA A 127 -15.25 -7.90 -0.87
CA ALA A 127 -14.16 -8.83 -1.15
C ALA A 127 -12.86 -8.42 -0.44
N ALA A 128 -12.62 -7.13 -0.25
CA ALA A 128 -11.48 -6.62 0.52
C ALA A 128 -11.67 -6.79 2.04
N GLY A 129 -12.91 -6.84 2.52
CA GLY A 129 -13.24 -7.01 3.93
C GLY A 129 -14.55 -6.31 4.32
N THR A 130 -14.93 -6.44 5.59
CA THR A 130 -16.16 -5.81 6.14
C THR A 130 -15.89 -4.93 7.35
N THR A 131 -14.63 -4.77 7.74
CA THR A 131 -14.23 -4.03 8.94
C THR A 131 -13.02 -3.16 8.64
N VAL A 132 -12.96 -2.00 9.27
CA VAL A 132 -11.81 -1.09 9.18
C VAL A 132 -10.69 -1.60 10.08
N GLY A 133 -9.49 -1.75 9.51
CA GLY A 133 -8.27 -2.04 10.26
C GLY A 133 -7.44 -0.77 10.50
N ALA A 134 -6.30 -0.94 11.17
CA ALA A 134 -5.28 0.10 11.27
C ALA A 134 -3.89 -0.54 11.28
N ILE A 135 -2.90 0.18 10.75
CA ILE A 135 -1.50 -0.19 10.76
C ILE A 135 -0.68 0.98 11.31
N ALA A 136 0.36 0.65 12.08
CA ALA A 136 1.34 1.61 12.53
C ALA A 136 2.73 1.13 12.11
N GLN A 137 3.55 2.06 11.63
CA GLN A 137 4.91 1.82 11.19
C GLN A 137 5.89 2.71 11.94
N PHE A 138 7.07 2.16 12.22
CA PHE A 138 8.16 2.88 12.86
C PHE A 138 9.45 2.61 12.09
N HIS A 139 10.12 3.69 11.67
CA HIS A 139 11.36 3.66 10.93
C HIS A 139 12.43 4.45 11.69
N LEU A 140 13.65 3.92 11.74
CA LEU A 140 14.81 4.54 12.37
C LEU A 140 15.89 4.82 11.33
N PHE A 141 16.42 6.03 11.33
CA PHE A 141 17.55 6.40 10.46
C PHE A 141 18.85 6.12 11.21
N PHE A 142 19.50 4.99 10.88
CA PHE A 142 20.67 4.49 11.63
C PHE A 142 21.94 5.31 11.39
N ASP A 143 22.05 5.98 10.25
CA ASP A 143 23.10 6.94 9.91
C ASP A 143 23.10 8.16 10.85
N ASP A 144 21.93 8.63 11.26
CA ASP A 144 21.80 9.74 12.21
C ASP A 144 21.90 9.31 13.70
N LEU A 145 21.55 8.05 14.01
CA LEU A 145 21.65 7.50 15.37
C LEU A 145 23.06 7.05 15.77
N PHE A 146 23.88 6.64 14.80
CA PHE A 146 25.24 6.11 15.04
C PHE A 146 26.31 6.74 14.13
N PRO A 147 26.46 8.09 14.12
CA PRO A 147 27.29 8.80 13.15
C PRO A 147 28.79 8.44 13.23
N THR A 148 29.24 7.75 14.29
CA THR A 148 30.64 7.40 14.53
C THR A 148 30.95 5.90 14.52
N THR A 149 29.97 5.00 14.34
CA THR A 149 30.20 3.55 14.52
C THR A 149 29.84 2.65 13.33
N LEU A 150 28.80 2.95 12.55
CA LEU A 150 28.39 2.14 11.38
C LEU A 150 28.40 3.00 10.11
N GLY A 151 29.46 2.88 9.30
CA GLY A 151 29.60 3.65 8.05
C GLY A 151 31.04 3.99 7.65
N LYS A 152 32.05 3.63 8.44
CA LYS A 152 33.44 3.76 8.00
C LYS A 152 33.69 2.81 6.82
N PRO A 153 34.18 3.30 5.66
CA PRO A 153 34.53 2.44 4.54
C PRO A 153 35.58 1.42 5.01
N LEU A 154 35.33 0.14 4.73
CA LEU A 154 36.18 -0.97 5.18
C LEU A 154 37.50 -1.09 4.42
N PHE A 155 37.71 -0.23 3.41
CA PHE A 155 38.95 -0.19 2.64
C PHE A 155 39.34 1.27 2.38
N TYR A 156 40.63 1.56 2.62
CA TYR A 156 41.37 2.72 2.11
C TYR A 156 42.11 2.27 0.85
#